data_AF-A0A662D861-F1
#
_entry.id   AF-A0A662D861-F1
#
_cell.length_a   1.000
_cell.length_b   1.000
_cell.length_c   1.000
_cell.angle_alpha   90.00
_cell.angle_beta   90.00
_cell.angle_gamma   90.00
#
_symmetry.space_group_name_H-M   'P 1'
#
loop_
_entity.id
_entity.type
_entity.pdbx_description
1 polymer ?
#
loop_
_entity_poly.entity_id
_entity_poly.type
_entity_poly.pdbx_seq_one_letter_code
_entity_poly.pdbx_strand_id
1 'polypeptide(L)'
;MKLKLEGIFPPLTTPFHSNEDLDLINLERNIKKYNEFNLAGYVALGSTGENVYLSSEECEKVVEIFEKCTPNNKKIIVGAGRESLKETIRLIKRLANYRVDAFLIKTPHYYKPNMNTESFKNYYLKIAESSP
;
A
#
# COMPACT_ATOMS: atom_id res chain seq x y z
N MET A 1 13.12 7.14 16.47
CA MET A 1 11.81 7.31 17.15
C MET A 1 10.89 6.19 16.68
N LYS A 2 10.08 5.60 17.57
CA LYS A 2 9.14 4.53 17.20
C LYS A 2 8.04 5.13 16.30
N LEU A 3 7.76 4.53 15.15
CA LEU A 3 6.66 4.94 14.28
C LEU A 3 5.33 4.92 15.08
N LYS A 4 4.57 6.01 15.02
CA LYS A 4 3.27 6.13 15.69
C LYS A 4 2.17 6.21 14.63
N LEU A 5 1.33 5.19 14.56
CA LEU A 5 0.19 5.09 13.64
C LEU A 5 -1.11 5.31 14.41
N GLU A 6 -1.47 6.57 14.63
CA GLU A 6 -2.68 6.97 15.37
C GLU A 6 -3.43 8.06 14.61
N GLY A 7 -4.76 8.04 14.69
CA GLY A 7 -5.65 8.96 13.98
C GLY A 7 -6.33 8.33 12.78
N ILE A 8 -6.76 9.16 11.83
CA ILE A 8 -7.55 8.74 10.67
C ILE A 8 -6.66 8.60 9.44
N PHE A 9 -6.69 7.42 8.82
CA PHE A 9 -6.00 7.08 7.57
C PHE A 9 -7.04 6.54 6.58
N PRO A 10 -7.63 7.38 5.72
CA PRO A 10 -8.58 6.88 4.73
C PRO A 10 -7.84 6.02 3.70
N PRO A 11 -8.37 4.83 3.35
CA PRO A 11 -7.91 4.09 2.19
C PRO A 11 -8.42 4.78 0.94
N LEU A 12 -7.50 5.27 0.12
CA LEU A 12 -7.85 6.00 -1.09
C LEU A 12 -8.01 5.03 -2.27
N THR A 13 -8.89 5.40 -3.18
CA THR A 13 -9.07 4.71 -4.47
C THR A 13 -7.89 4.97 -5.39
N THR A 14 -7.73 4.10 -6.38
CA THR A 14 -6.84 4.31 -7.53
C THR A 14 -7.71 4.73 -8.71
N PRO A 15 -7.67 5.99 -9.16
CA PRO A 15 -8.44 6.43 -10.32
C PRO A 15 -7.93 5.81 -11.62
N PHE A 16 -8.86 5.48 -12.52
CA PHE A 16 -8.58 4.95 -13.85
C PHE A 16 -9.31 5.75 -14.92
N HIS A 17 -8.72 5.81 -16.10
CA HIS A 17 -9.38 6.26 -17.32
C HIS A 17 -10.35 5.19 -17.85
N SER A 18 -11.20 5.57 -18.82
CA SER A 18 -12.16 4.64 -19.41
C SER A 18 -11.51 3.48 -20.19
N ASN A 19 -10.23 3.60 -20.53
CA ASN A 19 -9.44 2.54 -21.16
C ASN A 19 -8.65 1.70 -20.13
N GLU A 20 -8.98 1.82 -18.84
CA GLU A 20 -8.37 1.09 -17.72
C GLU A 20 -6.92 1.50 -17.38
N ASP A 21 -6.34 2.49 -18.08
CA ASP A 21 -5.05 3.06 -17.69
C ASP A 21 -5.17 3.89 -16.39
N LEU A 22 -4.10 3.91 -15.59
CA LEU A 22 -4.03 4.72 -14.38
C LEU A 22 -4.23 6.22 -14.68
N ASP A 23 -5.18 6.84 -13.98
CA ASP A 23 -5.41 8.28 -14.01
C ASP A 23 -4.64 8.98 -12.86
N LEU A 24 -3.33 9.10 -13.07
CA LEU A 24 -2.40 9.67 -12.09
C LEU A 24 -2.66 11.15 -11.80
N ILE A 25 -3.22 11.89 -12.77
CA ILE A 25 -3.57 13.31 -12.61
C ILE A 25 -4.71 13.46 -11.60
N ASN A 26 -5.75 12.63 -11.74
CA ASN A 26 -6.85 12.65 -10.76
C ASN A 26 -6.45 12.08 -9.41
N LEU A 27 -5.53 11.11 -9.36
CA LEU A 27 -4.95 10.66 -8.10
C LEU A 27 -4.24 11.81 -7.36
N GLU A 28 -3.37 12.54 -8.05
CA GLU A 28 -2.68 13.73 -7.52
C GLU A 28 -3.69 14.78 -7.02
N ARG A 29 -4.72 15.08 -7.82
CA ARG A 29 -5.78 16.04 -7.46
C ARG A 29 -6.53 15.60 -6.20
N ASN A 30 -6.87 14.32 -6.08
CA ASN A 30 -7.57 13.77 -4.93
C ASN A 30 -6.72 13.88 -3.67
N ILE A 31 -5.45 13.44 -3.70
CA ILE A 31 -4.56 13.51 -2.53
C ILE A 31 -4.38 14.97 -2.08
N LYS A 32 -4.18 15.91 -3.02
CA LYS A 32 -4.09 17.34 -2.70
C LYS A 32 -5.33 17.86 -2.00
N LYS A 33 -6.53 17.49 -2.48
CA LYS A 33 -7.79 17.84 -1.80
C LYS A 33 -7.87 17.21 -0.41
N TYR A 34 -7.48 15.95 -0.25
CA TYR A 34 -7.46 15.30 1.06
C TYR A 34 -6.42 15.91 2.01
N ASN A 35 -5.39 16.59 1.49
CA ASN A 35 -4.40 17.26 2.33
C ASN A 35 -5.00 18.41 3.16
N GLU A 36 -6.10 19.00 2.72
CA GLU A 36 -6.80 20.11 3.38
C GLU A 36 -7.52 19.68 4.67
N PHE A 37 -7.70 18.37 4.89
CA PHE A 37 -8.35 17.84 6.09
C PHE A 37 -7.33 17.41 7.16
N ASN A 38 -7.77 17.42 8.43
CA ASN A 38 -6.98 16.96 9.57
C ASN A 38 -6.91 15.41 9.63
N LEU A 39 -6.12 14.85 8.73
CA LEU A 39 -5.85 13.42 8.60
C LEU A 39 -4.43 13.11 9.05
N ALA A 40 -4.24 11.96 9.69
CA ALA A 40 -2.92 11.51 10.14
C ALA A 40 -2.05 10.98 8.98
N GLY A 41 -2.69 10.60 7.88
CA GLY A 41 -2.02 10.05 6.72
C GLY A 41 -3.01 9.38 5.77
N TYR A 42 -2.50 8.49 4.93
CA TYR A 42 -3.28 7.79 3.90
C TYR A 42 -2.91 6.31 3.84
N VAL A 43 -3.87 5.49 3.44
CA VAL A 43 -3.58 4.11 2.99
C VAL A 43 -3.64 4.09 1.47
N ALA A 44 -2.49 3.94 0.83
CA ALA A 44 -2.36 3.69 -0.61
C ALA A 44 -2.47 2.20 -0.88
N LEU A 45 -3.02 1.81 -2.04
CA LEU A 45 -3.04 0.41 -2.50
C LEU A 45 -3.63 -0.57 -1.47
N GLY A 46 -4.60 -0.13 -0.67
CA GLY A 46 -5.43 -1.03 0.14
C GLY A 46 -6.43 -1.80 -0.74
N SER A 47 -7.37 -2.52 -0.13
CA SER A 47 -8.48 -3.12 -0.87
C SER A 47 -9.27 -2.08 -1.68
N THR A 48 -9.53 -0.90 -1.10
CA THR A 48 -10.18 0.25 -1.75
C THR A 48 -9.35 0.81 -2.91
N GLY A 49 -8.02 0.67 -2.86
CA GLY A 49 -7.12 1.08 -3.93
C GLY A 49 -6.94 0.01 -5.00
N GLU A 50 -7.73 -1.07 -4.96
CA GLU A 50 -7.82 -2.09 -6.00
C GLU A 50 -6.50 -2.83 -6.30
N ASN A 51 -5.60 -2.87 -5.32
CA ASN A 51 -4.23 -3.41 -5.46
C ASN A 51 -4.13 -4.80 -6.10
N VAL A 52 -5.13 -5.67 -5.91
CA VAL A 52 -5.15 -7.00 -6.52
C VAL A 52 -5.18 -6.99 -8.05
N TYR A 53 -5.61 -5.87 -8.66
CA TYR A 53 -5.68 -5.70 -10.12
C TYR A 53 -4.48 -4.97 -10.70
N LEU A 54 -3.61 -4.40 -9.87
CA LEU A 54 -2.44 -3.64 -10.35
C LEU A 54 -1.20 -4.53 -10.48
N SER A 55 -0.49 -4.32 -11.57
CA SER A 55 0.89 -4.77 -11.75
C SER A 55 1.84 -4.11 -10.73
N SER A 56 3.05 -4.64 -10.61
CA SER A 56 4.06 -4.05 -9.71
C SER A 56 4.50 -2.66 -10.20
N GLU A 57 4.53 -2.47 -11.51
CA GLU A 57 4.85 -1.22 -12.20
C GLU A 57 3.78 -0.16 -11.96
N GLU A 58 2.50 -0.54 -12.00
CA GLU A 58 1.38 0.35 -11.67
C GLU A 58 1.38 0.73 -10.19
N CYS A 59 1.62 -0.25 -9.30
CA CYS A 59 1.75 0.02 -7.86
C CYS A 59 2.84 1.05 -7.59
N GLU A 60 3.98 0.95 -8.27
CA GLU A 60 5.09 1.90 -8.14
C GLU A 60 4.69 3.32 -8.55
N LYS A 61 4.05 3.47 -9.72
CA LYS A 61 3.53 4.77 -10.19
C LYS A 61 2.54 5.38 -9.20
N VAL A 62 1.66 4.58 -8.61
CA VAL A 62 0.72 5.06 -7.59
C VAL A 62 1.47 5.56 -6.36
N VAL A 63 2.42 4.79 -5.83
CA VAL A 63 3.19 5.16 -4.63
C VAL A 63 4.04 6.42 -4.86
N GLU A 64 4.62 6.58 -6.05
CA GLU A 64 5.34 7.80 -6.45
C GLU A 64 4.45 9.05 -6.31
N ILE A 65 3.19 8.98 -6.77
CA ILE A 65 2.25 10.10 -6.63
C ILE A 65 1.91 10.35 -5.15
N PHE A 66 1.74 9.31 -4.34
CA PHE A 66 1.54 9.46 -2.89
C PHE A 66 2.72 10.16 -2.21
N GLU A 67 3.95 9.73 -2.49
CA GLU A 67 5.17 10.36 -1.96
C GLU A 67 5.23 11.84 -2.34
N LYS A 68 5.07 12.15 -3.63
CA LYS A 68 5.14 13.51 -4.18
C LYS A 68 4.11 14.44 -3.57
N CYS A 69 2.89 13.95 -3.34
CA CYS A 69 1.75 14.80 -2.98
C CYS A 69 1.44 14.83 -1.49
N THR A 70 1.88 13.85 -0.71
CA THR A 70 1.63 13.81 0.73
C THR A 70 2.65 14.70 1.45
N PRO A 71 2.25 15.59 2.36
CA PRO A 71 3.18 16.40 3.13
C PRO A 71 3.93 15.55 4.18
N ASN A 72 5.10 16.02 4.64
CA ASN A 72 5.96 15.26 5.56
C ASN A 72 5.34 14.98 6.94
N ASN A 73 4.36 15.78 7.35
CA ASN A 73 3.64 15.59 8.62
C ASN A 73 2.52 14.52 8.52
N LYS A 74 2.22 14.01 7.32
CA LYS A 74 1.26 12.93 7.09
C LYS A 74 1.99 11.64 6.70
N LYS A 75 1.49 10.51 7.20
CA LYS A 75 2.09 9.19 6.96
C LYS A 75 1.52 8.50 5.73
N ILE A 76 2.35 7.70 5.07
CA ILE A 76 1.95 6.88 3.92
C ILE A 76 2.04 5.41 4.34
N ILE A 77 0.88 4.77 4.44
CA ILE A 77 0.76 3.32 4.62
C ILE A 77 0.47 2.71 3.24
N VAL A 78 1.24 1.71 2.82
CA VAL A 78 1.09 1.11 1.50
C VAL A 78 0.65 -0.36 1.62
N GLY A 79 -0.47 -0.71 1.01
CA GLY A 79 -0.82 -2.11 0.83
C GLY A 79 0.15 -2.80 -0.12
N ALA A 80 0.79 -3.88 0.33
CA ALA A 80 1.74 -4.64 -0.48
C ALA A 80 1.54 -6.16 -0.39
N GLY A 81 0.48 -6.62 0.29
CA GLY A 81 0.15 -8.04 0.37
C GLY A 81 -0.20 -8.63 -1.00
N ARG A 82 0.42 -9.76 -1.34
CA ARG A 82 0.08 -10.66 -2.44
C ARG A 82 -0.24 -12.05 -1.88
N GLU A 83 -0.83 -12.93 -2.68
CA GLU A 83 -1.04 -14.34 -2.25
C GLU A 83 0.30 -15.08 -2.09
N SER A 84 1.31 -14.72 -2.89
CA SER A 84 2.65 -15.31 -2.84
C SER A 84 3.57 -14.52 -1.90
N LEU A 85 4.19 -15.22 -0.95
CA LEU A 85 5.23 -14.66 -0.07
C LEU A 85 6.36 -13.99 -0.86
N LYS A 86 6.82 -14.66 -1.92
CA LYS A 86 7.91 -14.16 -2.77
C LYS A 86 7.53 -12.84 -3.43
N GLU A 87 6.32 -12.76 -3.99
CA GLU A 87 5.86 -11.55 -4.67
C GLU A 87 5.55 -10.42 -3.67
N THR A 88 5.05 -10.74 -2.48
CA THR A 88 4.90 -9.75 -1.39
C THR A 88 6.25 -9.13 -1.03
N ILE A 89 7.28 -9.95 -0.77
CA ILE A 89 8.63 -9.44 -0.43
C ILE A 89 9.22 -8.63 -1.59
N ARG A 90 9.06 -9.11 -2.83
CA ARG A 90 9.54 -8.41 -4.02
C ARG A 90 8.91 -7.03 -4.15
N LEU A 91 7.60 -6.92 -3.98
CA LEU A 91 6.88 -5.66 -4.05
C LEU A 91 7.29 -4.71 -2.92
N ILE A 92 7.37 -5.20 -1.67
CA ILE A 92 7.84 -4.41 -0.52
C ILE A 92 9.21 -3.80 -0.80
N LYS A 93 10.18 -4.60 -1.26
CA LYS A 93 11.53 -4.12 -1.57
C LYS A 93 11.56 -3.09 -2.68
N ARG A 94 10.71 -3.24 -3.69
CA ARG A 94 10.58 -2.26 -4.77
C ARG A 94 10.03 -0.93 -4.25
N LEU A 95 8.93 -0.98 -3.51
CA LEU A 95 8.23 0.20 -3.00
C LEU A 95 8.98 0.89 -1.86
N ALA A 96 9.90 0.19 -1.17
CA ALA A 96 10.75 0.78 -0.14
C ALA A 96 11.78 1.79 -0.66
N ASN A 97 11.98 1.90 -1.98
CA ASN A 97 12.77 2.98 -2.57
C ASN A 97 12.06 4.34 -2.53
N TYR A 98 10.78 4.36 -2.14
CA TYR A 98 9.96 5.55 -1.99
C TYR A 98 9.70 5.84 -0.50
N ARG A 99 9.22 7.05 -0.18
CA ARG A 99 8.74 7.40 1.17
C ARG A 99 7.50 6.59 1.54
N VAL A 100 7.72 5.46 2.19
CA VAL A 100 6.69 4.60 2.78
C VAL A 100 6.96 4.48 4.28
N ASP A 101 5.99 4.87 5.11
CA ASP A 101 6.14 4.80 6.56
C ASP A 101 5.81 3.39 7.10
N ALA A 102 4.89 2.67 6.46
CA ALA A 102 4.55 1.29 6.82
C ALA A 102 3.92 0.52 5.66
N PHE A 103 4.06 -0.81 5.68
CA PHE A 103 3.35 -1.70 4.77
C PHE A 103 2.14 -2.35 5.44
N LEU A 104 1.00 -2.35 4.74
CA LEU A 104 -0.21 -3.08 5.11
C LEU A 104 -0.24 -4.42 4.38
N ILE A 105 -0.20 -5.52 5.14
CA ILE A 105 -0.08 -6.87 4.59
C ILE A 105 -1.39 -7.63 4.78
N LYS A 106 -2.19 -7.72 3.72
CA LYS A 106 -3.37 -8.58 3.67
C LYS A 106 -2.94 -10.05 3.83
N THR A 107 -3.73 -10.80 4.59
CA THR A 107 -3.56 -12.24 4.78
C THR A 107 -3.86 -12.99 3.46
N PRO A 108 -2.98 -13.90 3.00
CA PRO A 108 -3.29 -14.80 1.90
C PRO A 108 -4.54 -15.63 2.22
N HIS A 109 -5.38 -15.87 1.22
CA HIS A 109 -6.72 -16.41 1.45
C HIS A 109 -7.22 -17.37 0.36
N TYR A 110 -6.52 -17.47 -0.78
CA TYR A 110 -6.98 -18.29 -1.90
C TYR A 110 -7.03 -19.78 -1.54
N TYR A 111 -5.95 -20.32 -0.97
CA TYR A 111 -5.86 -21.73 -0.54
C TYR A 111 -6.37 -21.94 0.89
N LYS A 112 -7.60 -21.49 1.16
CA LYS A 112 -8.19 -21.41 2.51
C LYS A 112 -7.95 -22.64 3.42
N PRO A 113 -8.08 -23.90 2.96
CA PRO A 113 -7.81 -25.07 3.82
C PRO A 113 -6.37 -25.16 4.35
N ASN A 114 -5.41 -24.60 3.61
CA ASN A 114 -3.99 -24.58 3.98
C ASN A 114 -3.59 -23.29 4.72
N MET A 115 -4.49 -22.30 4.80
CA MET A 115 -4.27 -21.03 5.47
C MET A 115 -4.56 -21.16 6.97
N ASN A 116 -3.64 -21.82 7.67
CA ASN A 116 -3.69 -22.05 9.12
C ASN A 116 -2.72 -21.13 9.89
N THR A 117 -2.79 -21.16 11.22
CA THR A 117 -1.98 -20.31 12.11
C THR A 117 -0.48 -20.40 11.83
N GLU A 118 0.06 -21.59 11.60
CA GLU A 118 1.49 -21.77 11.34
C GLU A 118 1.90 -21.17 9.99
N SER A 119 1.05 -21.35 8.97
CA SER A 119 1.26 -20.76 7.65
C SER A 119 1.23 -19.24 7.70
N PHE A 120 0.28 -18.65 8.43
CA PHE A 120 0.22 -17.20 8.64
C PHE A 120 1.43 -16.67 9.39
N LYS A 121 1.82 -17.34 10.49
CA LYS A 121 2.97 -16.95 11.29
C LYS A 121 4.24 -16.95 10.44
N ASN A 122 4.51 -18.03 9.73
CA ASN A 122 5.66 -18.14 8.82
C ASN A 122 5.62 -17.06 7.72
N TYR A 123 4.45 -16.80 7.13
CA TYR A 123 4.28 -15.77 6.12
C TYR A 123 4.62 -14.36 6.66
N TYR A 124 4.02 -13.96 7.79
CA TYR A 124 4.24 -12.64 8.37
C TYR A 124 5.65 -12.46 8.93
N LEU A 125 6.22 -13.47 9.59
CA LEU A 125 7.59 -13.39 10.12
C LEU A 125 8.63 -13.23 9.02
N LYS A 126 8.52 -14.01 7.93
CA LYS A 126 9.45 -13.89 6.79
C LYS A 126 9.35 -12.54 6.10
N ILE A 127 8.16 -11.96 6.03
CA ILE A 127 7.98 -10.59 5.52
C ILE A 127 8.66 -9.60 6.45
N ALA A 128 8.43 -9.69 7.77
CA ALA A 128 9.04 -8.80 8.75
C ALA A 128 10.57 -8.87 8.74
N GLU A 129 11.16 -10.07 8.64
CA GLU A 129 12.61 -10.28 8.52
C GLU A 129 13.20 -9.71 7.22
N SER A 130 12.40 -9.63 6.15
CA SER A 130 12.82 -9.15 4.83
C SER A 130 12.47 -7.69 4.56
N SER A 131 11.70 -7.07 5.45
CA SER A 131 11.29 -5.67 5.35
C SER A 131 12.48 -4.77 5.71
N PRO A 132 12.74 -3.70 4.94
CA PRO A 132 13.75 -2.71 5.28
C PRO A 132 13.39 -1.90 6.52
#